data_AF-A0AAF0U822-F1
#
_entry.id   AF-A0AAF0U822-F1
#
_cell.length_a   1.000
_cell.length_b   1.000
_cell.length_c   1.000
_cell.angle_alpha   90.00
_cell.angle_beta   90.00
_cell.angle_gamma   90.00
#
_symmetry.space_group_name_H-M   'P 1'
#
loop_
_entity.id
_entity.type
_entity.pdbx_description
1 polymer ?
#
loop_
_entity_poly.entity_id
_entity_poly.type
_entity_poly.pdbx_seq_one_letter_code
_entity_poly.pdbx_strand_id
1 'polypeptide(L)'
;MLRVCVIDFKGSLDDHLSLIEFAYNSSYHSNIQMAPYEALYGCRCRSPVGWFEVGEAALIGPDSVLDAMEKVQLIRDRLKTTQSRQKSYIYGVMIFGKKGKLSPRYVGSYRILKSIGKVAYELELPADLAAVYPVFHISSHEQMDKNR
;
A
#
# COMPACT_ATOMS: atom_id res chain seq x y z
N MET A 1 -0.61 9.53 -0.40
CA MET A 1 0.00 9.74 0.92
C MET A 1 -0.07 11.22 1.30
N LEU A 2 0.70 12.11 0.65
CA LEU A 2 0.68 13.56 0.92
C LEU A 2 -0.68 14.25 0.74
N ARG A 3 -1.37 14.01 -0.39
CA ARG A 3 -2.67 14.65 -0.69
C ARG A 3 -3.79 14.33 0.31
N VAL A 4 -3.72 13.20 1.00
CA VAL A 4 -4.78 12.77 1.93
C VAL A 4 -4.58 13.42 3.29
N CYS A 5 -3.33 13.50 3.76
CA CYS A 5 -3.01 14.14 5.03
C CYS A 5 -3.34 15.64 5.02
N VAL A 6 -3.17 16.32 3.88
CA VAL A 6 -3.57 17.74 3.69
C VAL A 6 -5.09 17.96 3.82
N ILE A 7 -5.91 16.95 3.54
CA ILE A 7 -7.38 17.08 3.61
C ILE A 7 -7.89 16.94 5.05
N ASP A 8 -7.20 16.15 5.88
CA ASP A 8 -7.65 15.86 7.25
C ASP A 8 -7.05 16.79 8.29
N PHE A 9 -5.79 17.18 8.08
CA PHE A 9 -5.14 18.13 8.94
C PHE A 9 -5.48 19.54 8.45
N LYS A 10 -6.34 20.24 9.19
CA LYS A 10 -6.56 21.68 9.00
C LYS A 10 -5.29 22.41 9.41
N GLY A 11 -4.55 22.96 8.45
CA GLY A 11 -3.29 23.66 8.70
C GLY A 11 -2.44 23.85 7.44
N SER A 12 -1.27 24.47 7.58
CA SER A 12 -0.29 24.51 6.50
C SER A 12 0.28 23.10 6.27
N LEU A 13 0.57 22.76 5.02
CA LEU A 13 1.27 21.50 4.71
C LEU A 13 2.62 21.42 5.44
N ASP A 14 3.27 22.56 5.65
CA ASP A 14 4.58 22.64 6.32
C ASP A 14 4.52 22.17 7.78
N ASP A 15 3.41 22.42 8.47
CA ASP A 15 3.23 22.03 9.88
C ASP A 15 3.09 20.52 10.06
N HIS A 16 2.62 19.83 9.01
CA HIS A 16 2.33 18.39 9.04
C HIS A 16 3.35 17.56 8.27
N LEU A 17 4.20 18.19 7.46
CA LEU A 17 5.18 17.50 6.63
C LEU A 17 6.08 16.59 7.47
N SER A 18 6.57 17.08 8.61
CA SER A 18 7.40 16.34 9.55
C SER A 18 6.71 15.07 10.09
N LEU A 19 5.42 15.16 10.43
CA LEU A 19 4.62 14.04 10.92
C LEU A 19 4.36 13.00 9.83
N ILE A 20 4.11 13.47 8.60
CA ILE A 20 3.83 12.62 7.44
C ILE A 20 5.09 11.87 7.03
N GLU A 21 6.22 12.57 6.91
CA GLU A 21 7.52 11.98 6.61
C GLU A 21 7.91 10.93 7.66
N PHE A 22 7.73 11.27 8.93
CA PHE A 22 7.95 10.35 10.04
C PHE A 22 7.07 9.09 9.93
N ALA A 23 5.78 9.25 9.68
CA ALA A 23 4.85 8.13 9.53
C ALA A 23 5.21 7.25 8.32
N TYR A 24 5.70 7.82 7.21
CA TYR A 24 6.17 7.07 6.06
C TYR A 24 7.45 6.29 6.37
N ASN A 25 8.48 6.97 6.89
CA ASN A 25 9.80 6.38 7.15
C ASN A 25 9.81 5.32 8.25
N SER A 26 8.82 5.36 9.16
CA SER A 26 8.62 4.37 10.23
C SER A 26 7.64 3.24 9.89
N SER A 27 6.93 3.33 8.75
CA SER A 27 5.95 2.30 8.36
C SER A 27 6.61 1.12 7.66
N TYR A 28 6.07 -0.07 7.91
CA TYR A 28 6.54 -1.29 7.27
C TYR A 28 6.27 -1.28 5.76
N HIS A 29 7.29 -1.53 4.96
CA HIS A 29 7.18 -1.65 3.51
C HIS A 29 7.35 -3.11 3.08
N SER A 30 6.30 -3.71 2.52
CA SER A 30 6.31 -5.13 2.11
C SER A 30 7.37 -5.48 1.06
N ASN A 31 7.82 -4.50 0.26
CA ASN A 31 8.89 -4.72 -0.72
C ASN A 31 10.27 -4.83 -0.08
N ILE A 32 10.50 -4.10 1.02
CA ILE A 32 11.79 -4.02 1.72
C ILE A 32 11.79 -4.94 2.96
N GLN A 33 10.63 -5.46 3.35
CA GLN A 33 10.39 -6.29 4.54
C GLN A 33 10.82 -5.63 5.87
N MET A 34 10.93 -4.31 5.88
CA MET A 34 11.22 -3.48 7.05
C MET A 34 10.80 -2.03 6.77
N ALA A 35 10.93 -1.15 7.75
CA ALA A 35 10.72 0.29 7.54
C ALA A 35 11.92 0.93 6.82
N PRO A 36 11.74 1.94 5.96
CA PRO A 36 12.85 2.64 5.29
C PRO A 36 13.95 3.13 6.24
N TYR A 37 13.57 3.65 7.41
CA TYR A 37 14.53 4.08 8.42
C TYR A 37 15.36 2.92 8.99
N GLU A 38 14.73 1.77 9.21
CA GLU A 38 15.40 0.57 9.71
C GLU A 38 16.39 0.02 8.68
N ALA A 39 16.02 0.07 7.40
CA ALA A 39 16.93 -0.28 6.31
C ALA A 39 18.14 0.65 6.23
N LEU A 40 17.96 1.95 6.51
CA LEU A 40 19.01 2.95 6.40
C LEU A 40 19.96 2.95 7.60
N TYR A 41 19.41 2.85 8.82
CA TYR A 41 20.18 3.02 10.06
C TYR A 41 20.38 1.73 10.85
N GLY A 42 19.85 0.60 10.38
CA GLY A 42 19.97 -0.71 11.04
C GLY A 42 19.29 -0.78 12.41
N CYS A 43 18.50 0.23 12.77
CA CYS A 43 17.76 0.29 14.03
C CYS A 43 16.33 0.77 13.78
N ARG A 44 15.39 0.33 14.61
CA ARG A 44 14.01 0.80 14.54
C ARG A 44 13.94 2.28 14.95
N CYS A 45 13.10 3.09 14.28
CA CYS A 45 12.86 4.47 14.67
C CYS A 45 12.50 4.54 16.15
N ARG A 46 13.33 5.22 16.96
CA ARG A 46 12.97 5.58 18.33
C ARG A 46 12.25 6.92 18.28
N SER A 47 10.93 6.88 18.38
CA SER A 47 10.13 8.10 18.51
C SER A 47 9.71 8.30 19.96
N PRO A 48 9.36 9.54 20.37
CA PRO A 48 8.67 9.79 21.64
C PRO A 48 7.39 8.95 21.79
N VAL A 49 6.77 8.54 20.68
CA VAL A 49 5.58 7.68 20.60
C VAL A 49 5.90 6.18 20.83
N GLY A 50 7.19 5.83 21.01
CA GLY A 50 7.66 4.46 21.23
C GLY A 50 8.53 4.28 22.48
N TRP A 51 8.55 5.26 23.39
CA TRP A 51 9.44 5.28 24.57
C TRP A 51 8.73 5.53 25.91
N PHE A 52 7.46 5.16 26.06
CA PHE A 52 6.93 5.04 27.42
C PHE A 52 7.06 3.60 27.89
N GLU A 53 8.21 3.27 28.47
CA GLU A 53 8.14 2.58 29.76
C GLU A 53 7.22 3.42 30.64
N VAL A 54 6.37 2.76 31.42
CA VAL A 54 5.16 3.24 32.10
C VAL A 54 5.36 4.44 33.08
N GLY A 55 6.49 5.16 33.04
CA GLY A 55 6.80 6.33 33.88
C GLY A 55 7.29 7.61 33.18
N GLU A 56 7.64 7.62 31.88
CA GLU A 56 8.24 8.82 31.24
C GLU A 56 7.22 9.80 30.59
N ALA A 57 5.93 9.47 30.55
CA ALA A 57 4.87 10.30 29.98
C ALA A 57 4.63 11.62 30.75
N ALA A 58 5.41 11.87 31.79
CA ALA A 58 5.32 13.04 32.65
C ALA A 58 6.02 14.30 32.11
N LEU A 59 6.88 14.19 31.09
CA LEU A 59 7.70 15.33 30.61
C LEU A 59 7.04 16.19 29.51
N ILE A 60 6.08 15.64 28.77
CA ILE A 60 5.33 16.32 27.72
C ILE A 60 3.87 16.01 28.01
N GLY A 61 3.08 17.01 28.43
CA GLY A 61 1.75 16.79 28.99
C GLY A 61 0.91 15.78 28.19
N PRO A 62 0.14 14.91 28.89
CA PRO A 62 -0.51 13.73 28.30
C PRO A 62 -1.38 14.04 27.09
N ASP A 63 -2.01 15.21 27.06
CA ASP A 63 -2.92 15.62 25.98
C ASP A 63 -2.23 15.77 24.61
N SER A 64 -1.00 16.28 24.58
CA SER A 64 -0.24 16.50 23.34
C SER A 64 0.33 15.21 22.75
N VAL A 65 0.71 14.27 23.62
CA VAL A 65 1.17 12.93 23.23
C VAL A 65 0.01 12.11 22.66
N LEU A 66 -1.15 12.17 23.31
CA LEU A 66 -2.36 11.49 22.86
C LEU A 66 -2.84 12.01 21.49
N ASP A 67 -2.85 13.34 21.30
CA ASP A 67 -3.19 13.95 20.00
C ASP A 67 -2.20 13.53 18.90
N ALA A 68 -0.89 13.51 19.18
CA ALA A 68 0.10 13.02 18.23
C ALA A 68 -0.10 11.54 17.88
N MET A 69 -0.45 10.70 18.87
CA MET A 69 -0.74 9.28 18.67
C MET A 69 -1.96 9.06 17.76
N GLU A 70 -3.05 9.78 18.00
CA GLU A 70 -4.26 9.70 17.19
C GLU A 70 -3.97 10.09 15.74
N LYS A 71 -3.22 11.18 15.53
CA LYS A 71 -2.84 11.65 14.19
C LYS A 71 -1.95 10.64 13.45
N VAL A 72 -0.98 10.04 14.13
CA VAL A 72 -0.12 8.99 13.52
C VAL A 72 -0.93 7.75 13.15
N GLN A 73 -1.86 7.32 14.00
CA GLN A 73 -2.71 6.17 13.73
C GLN A 73 -3.62 6.42 12.52
N LEU A 74 -4.23 7.61 12.45
CA LEU A 74 -5.03 8.04 11.32
C LEU A 74 -4.24 8.03 10.01
N ILE A 75 -3.00 8.54 10.01
CA ILE A 75 -2.12 8.54 8.82
C ILE A 75 -1.85 7.11 8.35
N ARG A 76 -1.56 6.18 9.27
CA ARG A 76 -1.27 4.78 8.94
C ARG A 76 -2.47 4.07 8.31
N ASP A 77 -3.66 4.23 8.88
CA ASP A 77 -4.86 3.59 8.34
C ASP A 77 -5.24 4.16 6.97
N ARG A 78 -5.01 5.45 6.76
CA ARG A 78 -5.18 6.08 5.44
C ARG A 78 -4.13 5.65 4.42
N LEU A 79 -2.92 5.37 4.88
CA LEU A 79 -1.86 4.83 4.04
C LEU A 79 -2.25 3.44 3.50
N LYS A 80 -2.79 2.57 4.37
CA LYS A 80 -3.33 1.25 3.98
C LYS A 80 -4.48 1.36 2.99
N THR A 81 -5.47 2.22 3.27
CA THR A 81 -6.62 2.38 2.36
C THR A 81 -6.23 2.98 1.00
N THR A 82 -5.27 3.91 0.97
CA THR A 82 -4.72 4.46 -0.27
C THR A 82 -3.98 3.41 -1.08
N GLN A 83 -3.13 2.58 -0.44
CA GLN A 83 -2.43 1.49 -1.10
C GLN A 83 -3.42 0.49 -1.73
N SER A 84 -4.48 0.11 -1.01
CA SER A 84 -5.53 -0.78 -1.54
C SER A 84 -6.24 -0.18 -2.75
N ARG A 85 -6.54 1.14 -2.73
CA ARG A 85 -7.13 1.86 -3.87
C ARG A 85 -6.19 1.98 -5.06
N GLN A 86 -4.90 2.21 -4.83
CA GLN A 86 -3.90 2.27 -5.90
C GLN A 86 -3.71 0.90 -6.56
N LYS A 87 -3.64 -0.18 -5.77
CA LYS A 87 -3.63 -1.55 -6.31
C LYS A 87 -4.82 -1.78 -7.23
N SER A 88 -6.05 -1.53 -6.77
CA SER A 88 -7.23 -1.73 -7.62
C SER A 88 -7.27 -0.85 -8.87
N TYR A 89 -6.69 0.35 -8.83
CA TYR A 89 -6.56 1.21 -10.01
C TYR A 89 -5.57 0.63 -11.04
N ILE A 90 -4.38 0.24 -10.62
CA ILE A 90 -3.34 -0.32 -11.51
C ILE A 90 -3.84 -1.61 -12.16
N TYR A 91 -4.37 -2.53 -11.36
CA TYR A 91 -4.91 -3.79 -11.88
C TYR A 91 -6.16 -3.57 -12.75
N GLY A 92 -7.01 -2.59 -12.47
CA GLY A 92 -8.20 -2.32 -13.28
C GLY A 92 -7.88 -1.61 -14.61
N VAL A 93 -6.94 -0.67 -14.62
CA VAL A 93 -6.65 0.17 -15.79
C VAL A 93 -5.70 -0.50 -16.78
N MET A 94 -4.63 -1.19 -16.33
CA MET A 94 -3.72 -1.90 -17.25
C MET A 94 -4.41 -3.06 -17.99
N ILE A 95 -5.48 -3.61 -17.39
CA ILE A 95 -6.08 -4.87 -17.81
C ILE A 95 -7.37 -4.61 -18.62
N PHE A 96 -8.18 -3.60 -18.27
CA PHE A 96 -9.46 -3.33 -19.00
C PHE A 96 -9.45 -2.12 -19.94
N GLY A 97 -8.48 -1.20 -19.86
CA GLY A 97 -8.46 0.02 -20.66
C GLY A 97 -9.66 0.98 -20.46
N LYS A 98 -10.67 0.60 -19.66
CA LYS A 98 -11.88 1.38 -19.36
C LYS A 98 -12.32 1.16 -17.92
N LYS A 99 -12.75 2.24 -17.26
CA LYS A 99 -13.27 2.22 -15.89
C LYS A 99 -14.73 2.67 -15.87
N GLY A 100 -15.64 1.86 -15.34
CA GLY A 100 -17.05 2.22 -15.20
C GLY A 100 -17.80 1.28 -14.26
N LYS A 101 -18.96 1.70 -13.76
CA LYS A 101 -19.80 0.94 -12.80
C LYS A 101 -20.28 -0.42 -13.35
N LEU A 102 -20.06 -0.67 -14.65
CA LEU A 102 -20.39 -1.88 -15.41
C LEU A 102 -19.20 -2.43 -16.22
N SER A 103 -17.95 -2.01 -15.96
CA SER A 103 -16.80 -2.60 -16.64
C SER A 103 -16.65 -4.07 -16.21
N PRO A 104 -16.33 -5.00 -17.14
CA PRO A 104 -16.13 -6.40 -16.78
C PRO A 104 -15.04 -6.54 -15.71
N ARG A 105 -15.19 -7.55 -14.83
CA ARG A 105 -14.21 -7.85 -13.76
C ARG A 105 -13.07 -8.77 -14.22
N TYR A 106 -13.29 -9.52 -15.31
CA TYR A 106 -12.29 -10.40 -15.95
C TYR A 106 -12.18 -10.05 -17.45
N VAL A 107 -10.96 -9.98 -17.99
CA VAL A 107 -10.71 -9.55 -19.40
C VAL A 107 -10.95 -10.67 -20.39
N GLY A 108 -11.05 -11.89 -19.91
CA GLY A 108 -11.25 -13.07 -20.72
C GLY A 108 -10.50 -14.24 -20.11
N SER A 109 -10.75 -15.42 -20.66
CA SER A 109 -9.94 -16.59 -20.40
C SER A 109 -8.67 -16.52 -21.25
N TYR A 110 -7.53 -16.76 -20.63
CA TYR A 110 -6.24 -16.86 -21.32
C TYR A 110 -5.65 -18.24 -21.13
N ARG A 111 -4.87 -18.68 -22.11
CA ARG A 111 -4.18 -19.96 -22.05
C ARG A 111 -2.90 -19.80 -21.23
N ILE A 112 -2.69 -20.70 -20.28
CA ILE A 112 -1.42 -20.82 -19.56
C ILE A 112 -0.41 -21.48 -20.51
N LEU A 113 0.68 -20.77 -20.81
CA LEU A 113 1.79 -21.29 -21.60
C LEU A 113 2.75 -22.09 -20.71
N LYS A 114 3.13 -21.51 -19.55
CA LYS A 114 4.14 -22.08 -18.66
C LYS A 114 3.88 -21.72 -17.20
N SER A 115 4.23 -22.62 -16.27
CA SER A 115 4.34 -22.30 -14.84
C SER A 115 5.74 -21.77 -14.50
N ILE A 116 5.78 -20.63 -13.82
CA ILE A 116 7.00 -20.00 -13.31
C ILE A 116 6.99 -20.18 -11.79
N GLY A 117 7.59 -21.29 -11.35
CA GLY A 117 7.61 -21.69 -9.95
C GLY A 117 6.21 -22.10 -9.44
N LYS A 118 5.98 -21.93 -8.14
CA LYS A 118 4.72 -22.33 -7.48
C LYS A 118 3.62 -21.27 -7.58
N VAL A 119 3.97 -20.03 -7.90
CA VAL A 119 3.11 -18.88 -7.62
C VAL A 119 2.86 -17.97 -8.82
N ALA A 120 3.44 -18.26 -9.99
CA ALA A 120 3.23 -17.47 -11.20
C ALA A 120 3.06 -18.34 -12.45
N TYR A 121 2.33 -17.79 -13.42
CA TYR A 121 2.06 -18.39 -14.72
C TYR A 121 2.33 -17.38 -15.82
N GLU A 122 2.88 -17.86 -16.93
CA GLU A 122 3.00 -17.13 -18.18
C GLU A 122 1.75 -17.39 -19.03
N LEU A 123 1.11 -16.32 -19.48
CA LEU A 123 -0.14 -16.35 -20.24
C LEU A 123 0.06 -15.92 -21.68
N GLU A 124 -0.73 -16.52 -22.57
CA GLU A 124 -0.85 -16.07 -23.95
C GLU A 124 -1.77 -14.85 -24.03
N LEU A 125 -1.16 -13.66 -24.05
CA LEU A 125 -1.88 -12.38 -24.15
C LEU A 125 -2.12 -11.99 -25.63
N PRO A 126 -3.29 -11.40 -25.95
CA PRO A 126 -3.57 -10.86 -27.28
C PRO A 126 -2.67 -9.67 -27.62
N ALA A 127 -2.46 -9.42 -28.90
CA ALA A 127 -1.58 -8.35 -29.40
C ALA A 127 -1.94 -6.96 -28.86
N ASP A 128 -3.21 -6.72 -28.56
CA ASP A 128 -3.71 -5.47 -27.98
C ASP A 128 -3.14 -5.20 -26.57
N LEU A 129 -2.67 -6.25 -25.87
CA LEU A 129 -2.06 -6.19 -24.54
C LEU A 129 -0.54 -6.43 -24.58
N ALA A 130 0.12 -6.28 -25.73
CA ALA A 130 1.56 -6.49 -25.87
C ALA A 130 2.43 -5.60 -24.94
N ALA A 131 1.88 -4.50 -24.42
CA ALA A 131 2.54 -3.64 -23.44
C ALA A 131 2.56 -4.23 -22.01
N VAL A 132 1.77 -5.28 -21.74
CA VAL A 132 1.67 -5.95 -20.44
C VAL A 132 2.59 -7.16 -20.45
N TYR A 133 3.43 -7.28 -19.41
CA TYR A 133 4.29 -8.44 -19.27
C TYR A 133 3.45 -9.72 -19.08
N PRO A 134 3.71 -10.82 -19.81
CA PRO A 134 2.82 -11.98 -19.86
C PRO A 134 2.86 -12.87 -18.62
N VAL A 135 3.68 -12.53 -17.62
CA VAL A 135 3.83 -13.32 -16.38
C VAL A 135 3.00 -12.71 -15.27
N PHE A 136 2.15 -13.54 -14.67
CA PHE A 136 1.22 -13.12 -13.65
C PHE A 136 1.21 -14.07 -12.46
N HIS A 137 0.91 -13.53 -11.29
CA HIS A 137 0.81 -14.28 -10.05
C HIS A 137 -0.52 -15.08 -9.97
N ILE A 138 -0.54 -16.22 -9.27
CA ILE A 138 -1.73 -17.09 -9.17
C ILE A 138 -2.95 -16.36 -8.57
N SER A 139 -2.73 -15.39 -7.69
CA SER A 139 -3.79 -14.56 -7.10
C SER A 139 -4.44 -13.59 -8.10
N SER A 140 -3.87 -13.44 -9.29
CA SER A 140 -4.36 -12.55 -10.36
C SER A 140 -5.22 -13.28 -11.39
N HIS A 141 -5.38 -14.60 -11.27
CA HIS A 141 -6.19 -15.42 -12.17
C HIS A 141 -7.16 -16.29 -11.38
N GLU A 142 -8.35 -16.45 -11.92
CA GLU A 142 -9.33 -17.41 -11.43
C GLU A 142 -9.35 -18.59 -12.40
N GLN A 143 -9.12 -19.78 -11.87
CA GLN A 143 -9.04 -21.00 -12.66
C GLN A 143 -10.46 -21.44 -12.99
N MET A 144 -10.84 -21.42 -14.27
CA MET A 144 -12.16 -21.88 -14.68
C MET A 144 -12.21 -23.40 -14.61
N ASP A 145 -13.07 -23.94 -13.75
CA ASP A 145 -13.39 -25.36 -13.72
C ASP A 145 -14.03 -25.77 -15.06
N LYS A 146 -13.36 -26.65 -15.80
CA LYS A 146 -13.81 -27.15 -17.11
C LYS A 146 -14.99 -28.15 -17.04
N ASN A 147 -15.62 -28.31 -15.87
CA ASN A 147 -16.68 -29.29 -15.63
C ASN A 147 -18.03 -28.61 -15.35
N ARG A 148 -18.55 -27.83 -16.31
CA ARG A 148 -19.94 -27.40 -16.31
C ARG A 148 -20.51 -27.35 -17.71
#